data_AF-A0A1W1W4Y6-F1
#
_entry.id   AF-A0A1W1W4Y6-F1
#
_cell.length_a   1.000
_cell.length_b   1.000
_cell.length_c   1.000
_cell.angle_alpha   90.00
_cell.angle_beta   90.00
_cell.angle_gamma   90.00
#
_symmetry.space_group_name_H-M   'P 1'
#
loop_
_entity.id
_entity.type
_entity.pdbx_description
1 polymer ?
#
loop_
_entity_poly.entity_id
_entity_poly.type
_entity_poly.pdbx_seq_one_letter_code
_entity_poly.pdbx_strand_id
1 'polypeptide(L)'
;MTSSTQDAYQALREYLNGLLHPSLADQALVDVPAALRPSLEAFMAGKTEYQDEAGRRMIYAADLAAWAADLIYGAGLPAPLPLATVDVAALRAATLRQAA
;
A
#
# COMPACT_ATOMS: atom_id res chain seq x y z
N MET A 1 22.63 7.26 7.23
CA MET A 1 21.15 7.43 7.15
C MET A 1 20.71 8.20 8.37
N THR A 2 19.80 9.17 8.23
CA THR A 2 19.20 9.87 9.37
C THR A 2 18.13 8.97 10.00
N SER A 3 17.87 9.12 11.31
CA SER A 3 16.88 8.30 12.03
C SER A 3 15.49 8.34 11.37
N SER A 4 15.08 9.51 10.85
CA SER A 4 13.81 9.68 10.14
C SER A 4 13.70 8.84 8.86
N THR A 5 14.79 8.68 8.10
CA THR A 5 14.78 7.83 6.89
C THR A 5 14.64 6.35 7.26
N GLN A 6 15.25 5.93 8.37
CA GLN A 6 15.15 4.56 8.86
C GLN A 6 13.72 4.24 9.33
N ASP A 7 13.07 5.15 10.05
CA ASP A 7 11.68 5.00 10.49
C ASP A 7 10.71 4.91 9.31
N ALA A 8 10.89 5.75 8.29
CA ALA A 8 10.06 5.71 7.08
C ALA A 8 10.22 4.40 6.31
N TYR A 9 11.45 3.90 6.17
CA TYR A 9 11.72 2.63 5.52
C TYR A 9 11.08 1.46 6.30
N GLN A 10 11.21 1.46 7.63
CA GLN A 10 10.63 0.42 8.46
C GLN A 10 9.10 0.42 8.40
N ALA A 11 8.46 1.58 8.51
CA ALA A 11 7.00 1.69 8.41
C ALA A 11 6.47 1.24 7.03
N LEU A 12 7.20 1.57 5.96
CA LEU A 12 6.85 1.11 4.61
C LEU A 12 6.94 -0.42 4.51
N ARG A 13 8.02 -1.00 5.03
CA ARG A 13 8.22 -2.45 5.04
C ARG A 13 7.12 -3.15 5.85
N GLU A 14 6.79 -2.65 7.04
CA GLU A 14 5.72 -3.21 7.89
C GLU A 14 4.38 -3.20 7.17
N TYR A 15 4.01 -2.07 6.56
CA TYR A 15 2.79 -1.94 5.76
C TYR A 15 2.74 -2.95 4.61
N LEU A 16 3.79 -3.04 3.78
CA LEU A 16 3.82 -3.96 2.64
C LEU A 16 3.75 -5.43 3.08
N ASN A 17 4.40 -5.79 4.19
CA ASN A 17 4.30 -7.16 4.72
C ASN A 17 2.89 -7.44 5.28
N GLY A 18 2.23 -6.46 5.89
CA GLY A 18 0.83 -6.59 6.34
C GLY A 18 -0.13 -6.90 5.18
N LEU A 19 0.11 -6.32 4.01
CA LEU A 19 -0.67 -6.61 2.80
C LEU A 19 -0.51 -8.04 2.26
N LEU A 20 0.55 -8.75 2.64
CA LEU A 20 0.75 -10.15 2.26
C LEU A 20 0.00 -11.12 3.17
N HIS A 21 -0.68 -10.61 4.20
CA HIS A 21 -1.38 -11.46 5.15
C HIS A 21 -2.62 -12.11 4.50
N PRO A 22 -2.79 -13.44 4.61
CA PRO A 22 -3.88 -14.16 3.92
C PRO A 22 -5.28 -13.80 4.43
N SER A 23 -5.41 -13.18 5.60
CA SER A 23 -6.69 -12.70 6.15
C SER A 23 -6.96 -11.22 5.86
N LEU A 24 -6.18 -10.59 4.97
CA LEU A 24 -6.40 -9.20 4.60
C LEU A 24 -7.78 -9.01 3.98
N ALA A 25 -8.51 -8.00 4.44
CA ALA A 25 -9.74 -7.57 3.79
C ALA A 25 -9.46 -6.67 2.59
N ASP A 26 -10.38 -6.67 1.63
CA ASP A 26 -10.40 -5.71 0.54
C ASP A 26 -10.41 -4.27 1.08
N GLN A 27 -9.79 -3.34 0.36
CA GLN A 27 -9.66 -1.95 0.82
C GLN A 27 -10.09 -0.96 -0.25
N ALA A 28 -10.68 0.15 0.17
CA ALA A 28 -10.86 1.27 -0.73
C ALA A 28 -9.49 1.88 -1.07
N LEU A 29 -9.31 2.32 -2.31
CA LEU A 29 -8.08 2.97 -2.77
C LEU A 29 -7.76 4.23 -1.95
N VAL A 30 -8.79 4.93 -1.47
CA VAL A 30 -8.62 6.12 -0.60
C VAL A 30 -8.00 5.76 0.76
N ASP A 31 -8.14 4.52 1.22
CA ASP A 31 -7.60 4.07 2.50
C ASP A 31 -6.12 3.70 2.40
N VAL A 32 -5.59 3.54 1.18
CA VAL A 32 -4.16 3.36 0.91
C VAL A 32 -3.41 4.68 1.12
N PRO A 33 -2.21 4.66 1.75
CA PRO A 33 -1.39 5.86 1.91
C PRO A 33 -1.16 6.61 0.61
N ALA A 34 -1.38 7.93 0.61
CA ALA A 34 -1.37 8.77 -0.59
C ALA A 34 -0.08 8.64 -1.43
N ALA A 35 1.06 8.48 -0.75
CA ALA A 35 2.37 8.30 -1.37
C ALA A 35 2.44 7.04 -2.28
N LEU A 36 1.62 6.02 -2.00
CA LEU A 36 1.62 4.74 -2.72
C LEU A 36 0.50 4.62 -3.76
N ARG A 37 -0.54 5.47 -3.68
CA ARG A 37 -1.71 5.41 -4.56
C ARG A 37 -1.35 5.46 -6.04
N PRO A 38 -0.46 6.34 -6.54
CA PRO A 38 -0.14 6.37 -7.98
C PRO A 38 0.46 5.06 -8.49
N SER A 39 1.30 4.41 -7.68
CA SER A 39 1.88 3.10 -8.04
C SER A 39 0.84 2.00 -8.04
N LEU A 40 -0.08 2.01 -7.07
CA LEU A 40 -1.18 1.03 -7.02
C LEU A 40 -2.17 1.25 -8.17
N GLU A 41 -2.50 2.50 -8.50
CA GLU A 41 -3.36 2.82 -9.64
C GLU A 41 -2.74 2.38 -10.98
N ALA A 42 -1.43 2.57 -11.15
CA ALA A 42 -0.71 2.06 -12.31
C ALA A 42 -0.76 0.52 -12.39
N PHE A 43 -0.62 -0.17 -11.26
CA PHE A 43 -0.77 -1.63 -11.19
C PHE A 43 -2.19 -2.12 -11.51
N MET A 44 -3.19 -1.32 -11.14
CA MET A 44 -4.60 -1.60 -11.42
C MET A 44 -5.04 -1.18 -12.83
N ALA A 45 -4.20 -0.47 -13.59
CA ALA A 45 -4.53 -0.04 -14.94
C ALA A 45 -4.81 -1.25 -15.85
N GLY A 46 -5.99 -1.28 -16.46
CA GLY A 46 -6.43 -2.40 -17.29
C GLY A 46 -7.02 -3.59 -16.53
N LYS A 47 -7.07 -3.55 -15.20
CA LYS A 47 -7.83 -4.49 -14.38
C LYS A 47 -9.27 -4.04 -14.21
N THR A 48 -10.15 -4.97 -13.83
CA THR A 48 -11.55 -4.66 -13.52
C THR A 48 -11.61 -3.75 -12.29
N GLU A 49 -12.36 -2.66 -12.41
CA GLU A 49 -12.60 -1.73 -11.30
C GLU A 49 -13.84 -2.13 -10.51
N TYR A 50 -13.75 -2.05 -9.19
CA TYR A 50 -14.84 -2.32 -8.27
C TYR A 50 -15.08 -1.11 -7.37
N GLN A 51 -16.29 -1.01 -6.82
CA GLN A 51 -16.67 0.05 -5.90
C GLN A 51 -17.39 -0.57 -4.69
N ASP A 52 -17.21 0.05 -3.53
CA ASP A 52 -17.96 -0.31 -2.32
C ASP A 52 -19.38 0.29 -2.33
N GLU A 53 -20.16 0.02 -1.27
CA GLU A 53 -21.52 0.54 -1.09
C GLU A 53 -21.58 2.08 -1.05
N ALA A 54 -20.46 2.75 -0.75
CA ALA A 54 -20.33 4.20 -0.74
C ALA A 54 -19.80 4.77 -2.07
N GLY A 55 -19.62 3.93 -3.10
CA GLY A 55 -19.11 4.32 -4.43
C GLY A 55 -17.59 4.56 -4.46
N ARG A 56 -16.85 4.16 -3.43
CA ARG A 56 -15.40 4.31 -3.38
C ARG A 56 -14.73 3.18 -4.16
N ARG A 57 -13.74 3.51 -5.00
CA ARG A 57 -12.94 2.52 -5.73
C ARG A 57 -12.32 1.53 -4.74
N MET A 58 -12.54 0.24 -4.97
CA MET A 58 -12.16 -0.86 -4.10
C MET A 58 -11.10 -1.72 -4.79
N ILE A 59 -10.10 -2.14 -4.02
CA ILE A 59 -9.01 -3.01 -4.43
C ILE A 59 -9.14 -4.30 -3.65
N TYR A 60 -9.16 -5.42 -4.37
CA TYR A 60 -9.24 -6.73 -3.74
C TYR A 60 -7.96 -7.06 -2.98
N ALA A 61 -8.11 -7.79 -1.87
CA ALA A 61 -7.01 -8.23 -1.03
C ALA A 61 -5.97 -9.04 -1.82
N ALA A 62 -6.43 -9.89 -2.75
CA ALA A 62 -5.55 -10.64 -3.63
C ALA A 62 -4.70 -9.73 -4.55
N ASP A 63 -5.30 -8.66 -5.09
CA ASP A 63 -4.58 -7.68 -5.90
C ASP A 63 -3.61 -6.84 -5.06
N LEU A 64 -4.01 -6.46 -3.84
CA LEU A 64 -3.13 -5.77 -2.88
C LEU A 64 -1.92 -6.63 -2.52
N ALA A 65 -2.14 -7.92 -2.25
CA ALA A 65 -1.06 -8.86 -1.95
C ALA A 65 -0.14 -9.07 -3.15
N ALA A 66 -0.69 -9.22 -4.35
CA ALA A 66 0.09 -9.35 -5.58
C ALA A 66 0.95 -8.10 -5.86
N TRP A 67 0.36 -6.91 -5.67
CA TRP A 67 1.08 -5.64 -5.80
C TRP A 67 2.19 -5.51 -4.76
N ALA A 68 1.91 -5.80 -3.49
CA ALA A 68 2.90 -5.74 -2.42
C ALA A 68 4.05 -6.74 -2.66
N ALA A 69 3.75 -7.94 -3.16
CA ALA A 69 4.75 -8.94 -3.52
C ALA A 69 5.67 -8.45 -4.66
N ASP A 70 5.10 -7.82 -5.71
CA ASP A 70 5.89 -7.24 -6.81
C ASP A 70 6.80 -6.09 -6.32
N LEU A 71 6.33 -5.28 -5.37
CA LEU A 71 7.15 -4.24 -4.75
C LEU A 71 8.30 -4.79 -3.89
N ILE A 72 8.09 -5.89 -3.16
CA ILE A 72 9.09 -6.47 -2.25
C ILE A 72 10.12 -7.32 -3.02
N TYR A 73 9.65 -8.15 -3.96
CA TYR A 73 10.46 -9.21 -4.58
C TYR A 73 10.67 -9.02 -6.09
N GLY A 74 9.86 -8.20 -6.73
CA GLY A 74 9.81 -8.05 -8.18
C GLY A 74 10.38 -6.72 -8.66
N ALA A 75 9.58 -5.97 -9.41
CA ALA A 75 10.00 -4.75 -10.09
C ALA A 75 10.36 -3.60 -9.14
N GLY A 76 9.93 -3.66 -7.88
CA GLY A 76 10.02 -2.52 -6.97
C GLY A 76 9.11 -1.37 -7.42
N LEU A 77 9.30 -0.19 -6.82
CA LEU A 77 8.47 0.96 -7.17
C LEU A 77 8.84 1.53 -8.55
N PRO A 78 7.86 1.82 -9.43
CA PRO A 78 8.12 2.34 -10.79
C PRO A 78 8.78 3.74 -10.78
N ALA A 79 8.66 4.49 -9.69
CA ALA A 79 9.47 5.66 -9.40
C ALA A 79 9.98 5.57 -7.95
N PRO A 80 11.23 5.97 -7.67
CA PRO A 80 11.75 5.94 -6.31
C PRO A 80 10.89 6.86 -5.43
N LEU A 81 10.21 6.26 -4.44
CA LEU A 81 9.45 7.00 -3.45
C LEU A 81 10.44 7.76 -2.57
N PRO A 82 10.46 9.11 -2.60
CA PRO A 82 11.33 9.85 -1.71
C PRO A 82 10.89 9.55 -0.28
N LEU A 83 11.74 8.92 0.54
CA LEU A 83 11.36 8.56 1.91
C LEU A 83 10.97 9.79 2.76
N ALA A 84 11.38 10.99 2.35
CA ALA A 84 10.96 12.26 2.94
C ALA A 84 9.49 12.63 2.66
N THR A 85 8.87 12.10 1.59
CA THR A 85 7.46 12.32 1.26
C THR A 85 6.54 11.24 1.86
N VAL A 86 7.12 10.27 2.57
CA VAL A 86 6.38 9.21 3.23
C VAL A 86 5.92 9.69 4.60
N ASP A 87 4.60 9.76 4.78
CA ASP A 87 4.00 9.98 6.09
C ASP A 87 4.02 8.68 6.89
N VAL A 88 4.92 8.62 7.87
CA VAL A 88 5.10 7.47 8.78
C VAL A 88 3.84 7.22 9.62
N ALA A 89 3.14 8.27 10.05
CA ALA A 89 1.93 8.13 10.85
C ALA A 89 0.79 7.54 10.01
N ALA A 90 0.66 7.99 8.76
CA ALA A 90 -0.32 7.44 7.83
C ALA A 90 -0.08 5.95 7.53
N LEU A 91 1.18 5.55 7.32
CA LEU A 91 1.54 4.13 7.13
C LEU A 91 1.17 3.29 8.34
N ARG A 92 1.57 3.72 9.54
CA ARG A 92 1.27 2.99 10.77
C ARG A 92 -0.23 2.88 11.03
N ALA A 93 -0.99 3.95 10.80
CA ALA A 93 -2.43 3.93 10.93
C ALA A 93 -3.08 2.95 9.94
N ALA A 94 -2.59 2.90 8.71
CA ALA A 94 -3.05 1.95 7.71
C ALA A 94 -2.72 0.49 8.09
N THR A 95 -1.50 0.23 8.58
CA THR A 95 -1.10 -1.10 9.07
C THR A 95 -1.98 -1.56 10.23
N LEU A 96 -2.26 -0.69 11.20
CA LEU A 96 -3.12 -1.04 12.35
C LEU A 96 -4.54 -1.39 11.90
N ARG A 97 -5.08 -0.71 10.90
CA ARG A 97 -6.40 -1.02 10.33
C ARG A 97 -6.45 -2.41 9.70
N GLN A 98 -5.35 -2.88 9.12
CA GLN A 98 -5.27 -4.21 8.49
C GLN A 98 -5.18 -5.35 9.52
N ALA A 99 -4.74 -5.06 10.74
CA ALA A 99 -4.55 -6.03 11.81
C ALA A 99 -5.78 -6.15 12.75
N ALA A 100 -6.78 -5.29 12.61
CA ALA A 100 -7.98 -5.22 13.45
C ALA A 100 -9.15 -5.96 12.79
#